data_AF-A0A7C8E7Y4-F1
#
_entry.id   AF-A0A7C8E7Y4-F1
#
_cell.length_a   1.000
_cell.length_b   1.000
_cell.length_c   1.000
_cell.angle_alpha   90.00
_cell.angle_beta   90.00
_cell.angle_gamma   90.00
#
_symmetry.space_group_name_H-M   'P 1'
#
loop_
_entity.id
_entity.type
_entity.pdbx_description
1 polymer ?
#
loop_
_entity_poly.entity_id
_entity_poly.type
_entity_poly.pdbx_seq_one_letter_code
_entity_poly.pdbx_strand_id
1 'polypeptide(L)' 'MIKNQNIVLVINDIAISTTINDKLGVFYNINSFKKISNALDSIYNSLPDLIITDFSSDATEISKIISEVKK' A
#
# COMPACT_ATOMS: atom_id res chain seq x y z
N MET A 1 -13.56 13.02 12.42
CA MET A 1 -12.59 13.60 11.48
C MET A 1 -12.61 12.72 10.23
N ILE A 2 -12.89 13.27 9.06
CA ILE A 2 -12.86 12.49 7.81
C ILE A 2 -11.37 12.30 7.46
N LYS A 3 -10.95 11.06 7.25
CA LYS A 3 -9.58 10.75 6.83
C LYS A 3 -9.52 10.98 5.32
N ASN A 4 -8.91 12.08 4.92
CA ASN A 4 -8.91 12.51 3.50
C ASN A 4 -7.81 11.85 2.68
N GLN A 5 -6.88 11.13 3.32
CA GLN A 5 -5.72 10.52 2.66
C GLN A 5 -5.84 8.99 2.72
N ASN A 6 -5.76 8.37 1.54
CA ASN A 6 -5.85 6.93 1.33
C ASN A 6 -4.45 6.36 1.17
N ILE A 7 -4.12 5.37 2.00
CA ILE A 7 -2.86 4.63 1.93
C ILE A 7 -3.15 3.19 1.51
N VAL A 8 -2.34 2.66 0.61
CA VAL A 8 -2.31 1.23 0.33
C VAL A 8 -1.11 0.61 1.03
N LEU A 9 -1.37 -0.40 1.86
CA LEU A 9 -0.36 -1.13 2.61
C LEU A 9 -0.23 -2.54 2.04
N VAL A 10 0.95 -2.91 1.56
CA VAL A 10 1.24 -4.21 0.95
C VAL A 10 2.36 -4.88 1.75
N ILE A 11 2.00 -5.58 2.81
CA ILE A 11 2.97 -6.21 3.70
C ILE A 11 2.48 -7.62 4.00
N ASN A 12 3.31 -8.63 3.77
CA ASN A 12 2.95 -10.01 4.07
C ASN A 12 3.05 -10.31 5.58
N ASP A 13 3.98 -9.66 6.28
CA ASP A 13 4.15 -9.81 7.73
C ASP A 13 3.00 -9.16 8.51
N ILE A 14 2.27 -9.98 9.28
CA ILE A 14 1.08 -9.54 9.98
C ILE A 14 1.39 -8.59 11.15
N ALA A 15 2.54 -8.76 11.81
CA ALA A 15 2.94 -7.93 12.94
C ALA A 15 3.32 -6.52 12.47
N ILE A 16 4.05 -6.41 11.37
CA ILE A 16 4.36 -5.13 10.73
C ILE A 16 3.08 -4.47 10.23
N SER A 17 2.21 -5.22 9.53
CA SER A 17 0.93 -4.69 9.02
C SER A 17 0.05 -4.13 10.15
N THR A 18 -0.05 -4.86 11.26
CA THR A 18 -0.83 -4.44 12.44
C THR A 18 -0.23 -3.18 13.06
N THR A 19 1.09 -3.15 13.25
CA THR A 19 1.80 -1.99 13.82
C THR A 19 1.58 -0.72 12.99
N ILE A 20 1.59 -0.84 11.66
CA ILE A 20 1.34 0.29 10.76
C ILE A 20 -0.12 0.73 10.85
N ASN A 21 -1.07 -0.20 10.83
CA ASN A 21 -2.49 0.11 10.97
C ASN A 21 -2.81 0.81 12.29
N ASP A 22 -2.23 0.35 13.41
CA ASP A 22 -2.47 0.97 14.72
C ASP A 22 -1.91 2.40 14.79
N LYS A 23 -0.71 2.63 14.23
CA LYS A 23 -0.04 3.94 14.30
C LYS A 23 -0.57 4.94 13.29
N LEU A 24 -0.85 4.49 12.06
CA LEU A 24 -1.23 5.36 10.95
C LEU A 24 -2.74 5.36 10.70
N GLY A 25 -3.44 4.30 11.07
CA GLY A 25 -4.88 4.16 10.83
C GLY A 25 -5.72 5.19 11.57
N VAL A 26 -5.19 5.92 12.57
CA VAL A 26 -5.89 7.06 13.18
C VAL A 26 -5.91 8.31 12.27
N PHE A 27 -4.92 8.45 11.39
CA PHE A 27 -4.75 9.59 10.49
C PHE A 27 -5.22 9.29 9.06
N TYR A 28 -5.04 8.05 8.61
CA TYR A 28 -5.21 7.62 7.23
C TYR A 28 -6.28 6.54 7.09
N ASN A 29 -6.90 6.48 5.92
CA ASN A 29 -7.70 5.32 5.52
C ASN A 29 -6.75 4.30 4.86
N ILE A 30 -6.56 3.14 5.49
CA ILE A 30 -5.55 2.17 5.08
C ILE A 30 -6.23 0.93 4.49
N ASN A 31 -5.94 0.65 3.22
CA ASN A 31 -6.31 -0.60 2.56
C ASN A 31 -5.11 -1.55 2.59
N SER A 32 -5.24 -2.67 3.31
CA SER A 32 -4.13 -3.61 3.53
C SER A 32 -4.25 -4.85 2.65
N PHE A 33 -3.13 -5.26 2.05
CA PHE A 33 -2.98 -6.43 1.19
C PHE A 33 -1.71 -7.19 1.56
N LYS A 34 -1.67 -8.49 1.28
CA LYS A 34 -0.49 -9.32 1.53
C LYS A 34 0.50 -9.39 0.36
N LYS A 35 0.07 -8.98 -0.84
CA LYS A 35 0.82 -9.03 -2.10
C LYS A 35 0.43 -7.88 -3.00
N ILE A 36 1.37 -7.37 -3.79
CA ILE A 36 1.15 -6.21 -4.67
C ILE A 36 0.12 -6.52 -5.74
N SER A 37 0.10 -7.75 -6.27
CA SER A 37 -0.88 -8.24 -7.24
C SER A 37 -2.32 -8.02 -6.79
N ASN A 38 -2.58 -8.18 -5.49
CA ASN A 38 -3.92 -8.03 -4.92
C ASN A 38 -4.28 -6.56 -4.66
N ALA A 39 -3.26 -5.70 -4.60
CA ALA A 39 -3.42 -4.27 -4.35
C ALA A 39 -3.55 -3.46 -5.65
N LEU A 40 -3.24 -4.03 -6.81
CA LEU A 40 -3.24 -3.33 -8.11
C LEU A 40 -4.56 -2.62 -8.39
N ASP A 41 -5.70 -3.29 -8.19
CA ASP A 41 -7.01 -2.67 -8.41
C ASP A 41 -7.23 -1.48 -7.49
N SER A 42 -6.78 -1.55 -6.23
CA SER A 42 -6.85 -0.40 -5.32
C SER A 42 -5.91 0.72 -5.79
N ILE A 43 -4.68 0.38 -6.18
CA ILE A 43 -3.68 1.36 -6.61
C ILE A 43 -4.14 2.12 -7.85
N TYR A 44 -4.62 1.42 -8.87
CA TYR A 44 -5.01 2.04 -10.14
C TYR A 44 -6.36 2.77 -10.08
N ASN A 45 -7.32 2.29 -9.28
CA ASN A 45 -8.65 2.91 -9.23
C ASN A 45 -8.78 3.98 -8.15
N SER A 46 -8.09 3.84 -7.01
CA SER A 46 -8.21 4.80 -5.90
C SER A 46 -7.13 5.88 -5.88
N LEU A 47 -6.08 5.73 -6.72
CA LEU A 47 -4.91 6.64 -6.77
C LEU A 47 -4.43 7.03 -5.37
N PRO A 48 -3.93 6.08 -4.57
CA PRO A 48 -3.57 6.31 -3.18
C PRO A 48 -2.46 7.37 -3.04
N ASP A 49 -2.51 8.15 -1.96
CA ASP A 49 -1.51 9.17 -1.65
C ASP A 49 -0.14 8.56 -1.32
N LEU A 50 -0.14 7.35 -0.76
CA LEU A 50 1.07 6.62 -0.39
C LEU A 50 0.84 5.11 -0.55
N ILE A 51 1.85 4.43 -1.09
CA ILE A 51 1.93 2.97 -1.13
C ILE A 51 3.11 2.56 -0.25
N ILE A 52 2.84 1.76 0.77
CA ILE A 52 3.87 1.17 1.64
C ILE A 52 3.93 -0.31 1.30
N THR A 53 5.09 -0.82 0.89
CA THR A 53 5.22 -2.21 0.43
C THR A 53 6.51 -2.85 0.97
N ASP A 54 6.50 -4.15 1.27
CA ASP A 54 7.73 -4.89 1.52
C ASP A 54 8.42 -5.23 0.19
N PHE A 55 9.71 -4.95 0.10
CA PHE A 55 10.46 -5.11 -1.16
C PHE A 55 10.93 -6.55 -1.40
N SER A 56 10.65 -7.47 -0.47
CA SER A 56 11.33 -8.77 -0.39
C SER A 56 10.83 -9.79 -1.41
N SER A 57 9.51 -9.97 -1.57
CA SER A 57 8.96 -10.94 -2.53
C SER A 57 8.50 -10.35 -3.85
N ASP A 58 8.18 -9.05 -3.88
CA ASP A 58 7.45 -8.43 -4.99
C ASP A 58 8.30 -7.40 -5.77
N ALA A 59 9.63 -7.41 -5.57
CA ALA A 59 10.56 -6.40 -6.09
C ALA A 59 10.41 -6.11 -7.60
N THR A 60 10.23 -7.14 -8.42
CA THR A 60 10.08 -7.01 -9.88
C THR A 60 8.78 -6.32 -10.26
N GLU A 61 7.67 -6.65 -9.60
CA GLU A 61 6.36 -6.05 -9.84
C GLU A 61 6.31 -4.60 -9.34
N ILE A 62 6.86 -4.35 -8.15
CA ILE A 62 7.03 -2.99 -7.61
C ILE A 62 7.85 -2.12 -8.57
N SER A 63 8.94 -2.66 -9.13
CA SER A 63 9.78 -1.94 -10.09
C SER A 63 9.03 -1.57 -11.37
N LYS A 64 8.15 -2.46 -11.86
CA LYS A 64 7.28 -2.16 -13.02
C LYS A 64 6.32 -1.03 -12.71
N ILE A 65 5.60 -1.09 -11.58
CA ILE A 65 4.66 -0.05 -11.16
C ILE A 65 5.35 1.32 -11.06
N ILE A 66 6.53 1.39 -10.41
CA ILE A 66 7.31 2.64 -10.32
C ILE A 66 7.68 3.17 -11.70
N SER A 67 8.03 2.29 -12.65
CA SER A 67 8.40 2.70 -14.01
C SER A 67 7.21 3.24 -14.83
N GLU A 68 6.00 2.74 -14.56
CA GLU A 68 4.77 3.18 -15.22
C GLU A 68 4.27 4.52 -14.66
N VAL A 69 4.39 4.73 -13.35
CA VAL A 69 3.99 5.98 -12.67
C VAL A 69 4.91 7.17 -13.02
N LYS A 70 6.16 6.92 -13.43
CA LYS A 70 7.13 7.98 -13.80
C LYS A 70 6.94 8.54 -15.22
N LYS A 71 6.06 7.97 -16.04
CA LYS A 71 5.75 8.47 -17.39
C LYS A 71 4.54 9.39 -17.36
#